data_AF-A0A972J101-F1
#
_entry.id   AF-A0A972J101-F1
#
_cell.length_a   1.000
_cell.length_b   1.000
_cell.length_c   1.000
_cell.angle_alpha   90.00
_cell.angle_beta   90.00
_cell.angle_gamma   90.00
#
_symmetry.space_group_name_H-M   'P 1'
#
loop_
_entity.id
_entity.type
_entity.pdbx_description
1 polymer ?
#
loop_
_entity_poly.entity_id
_entity_poly.type
_entity_poly.pdbx_seq_one_letter_code
_entity_poly.pdbx_strand_id
1 'polypeptide(L)'
;MRRSASLPPHASLLFCLLAGLLLFSASCQPQFEGRPTALPTRVPSQTPTATITPTLPPAPTVTSSPTPTLTHTPTPLPSTTPTETPTPIPPRAAVLFPLKAGGANTVNWSYFYLSRKELRDDGSLLSLSATVAFQLLDRGIHSETVRVRDQDVTVYYLRVSHIYNQVPIETKLVLTGYFGRDVPVSALPADGAAFVNLRSQNSDAVFEPWTIQSDWLLPFEQRQTLFQQMTLADFEQMLADLPERVILLAHHPVIWRPDDCAQADLDMSRLSAQAARLDDFFDHDAFDLLTGQSRMAEAWSAYLLQNQVIPADVAQSGLSYSAEYLIIVIP
;
A
#
# COMPACT_ATOMS: atom_id res chain seq x y z
N MET A 1 30.04 59.76 48.17
CA MET A 1 29.89 58.47 48.90
C MET A 1 29.22 57.46 47.96
N ARG A 2 29.97 56.50 47.42
CA ARG A 2 29.44 55.42 46.56
C ARG A 2 28.72 54.41 47.47
N ARG A 3 27.43 54.18 47.23
CA ARG A 3 26.71 53.04 47.83
C ARG A 3 26.92 51.82 46.94
N SER A 4 27.63 50.84 47.49
CA SER A 4 27.74 49.49 46.96
C SER A 4 26.37 48.82 47.06
N ALA A 5 25.75 48.50 45.93
CA ALA A 5 24.53 47.69 45.88
C ALA A 5 24.95 46.21 45.87
N SER A 6 24.82 45.54 47.02
CA SER A 6 24.93 44.10 47.13
C SER A 6 23.66 43.46 46.57
N LEU A 7 23.79 42.63 45.53
CA LEU A 7 22.68 41.78 45.03
C LEU A 7 22.29 40.71 46.07
N PRO A 8 20.99 40.34 46.15
CA PRO A 8 20.52 39.28 47.04
C PRO A 8 21.04 37.89 46.60
N PRO A 9 21.27 36.96 47.54
CA PRO A 9 21.96 35.68 47.28
C PRO A 9 21.22 34.77 46.29
N HIS A 10 19.91 34.94 46.12
CA HIS A 10 19.11 34.15 45.17
C HIS A 10 19.30 34.59 43.70
N ALA A 11 19.68 35.86 43.46
CA ALA A 11 19.91 36.37 42.10
C ALA A 11 21.25 35.87 41.52
N SER A 12 22.30 35.73 42.35
CA SER A 12 23.57 35.11 41.94
C SER A 12 23.43 33.63 41.62
N LEU A 13 22.59 32.91 42.38
CA LEU A 13 22.40 31.48 42.19
C LEU A 13 21.65 31.17 40.89
N LEU A 14 20.66 32.00 40.53
CA LEU A 14 19.95 31.91 39.25
C LEU A 14 20.86 32.24 38.06
N PHE A 15 21.75 33.24 38.19
CA PHE A 15 22.69 33.63 37.14
C PHE A 15 23.77 32.55 36.90
N CYS A 16 24.26 31.89 37.96
CA CYS A 16 25.17 30.75 37.83
C CYS A 16 24.50 29.52 37.21
N LEU A 17 23.22 29.27 37.50
CA LEU A 17 22.47 28.14 36.92
C LEU A 17 22.15 28.37 35.43
N LEU A 18 21.83 29.60 35.03
CA LEU A 18 21.64 29.99 33.63
C LEU A 18 22.95 29.98 32.83
N ALA A 19 24.07 30.41 33.43
CA ALA A 19 25.39 30.33 32.80
C ALA A 19 25.89 28.88 32.65
N GLY A 20 25.54 27.98 33.59
CA GLY A 20 25.83 26.55 33.51
C GLY A 20 25.03 25.84 32.41
N LEU A 21 23.77 26.22 32.19
CA LEU A 21 22.91 25.62 31.16
C LEU A 21 23.31 26.05 29.73
N LEU A 22 23.84 27.27 29.57
CA LEU A 22 24.32 27.77 28.27
C LEU A 22 25.68 27.20 27.83
N LEU A 23 26.44 26.56 28.73
CA LEU A 23 27.73 25.94 28.40
C LEU A 23 27.62 24.47 27.97
N PHE A 24 26.45 23.84 28.10
CA PHE A 24 26.21 22.43 27.69
C PHE A 24 25.64 22.27 26.27
N SER A 25 25.33 23.36 25.56
CA SER A 25 24.77 23.30 24.19
C SER A 25 25.79 23.41 23.06
N ALA A 26 27.10 23.43 23.38
CA ALA A 26 28.16 23.56 22.38
C ALA A 26 29.02 22.28 22.28
N SER A 27 28.44 21.14 21.88
CA SER A 27 29.22 19.97 21.46
C SER A 27 28.36 18.97 20.67
N CYS A 28 28.48 19.04 19.35
CA CYS A 28 28.52 17.94 18.38
C CYS A 28 28.14 18.48 17.00
N GLN A 29 29.07 19.15 16.32
CA GLN A 29 28.98 19.23 14.86
C GLN A 29 29.45 17.88 14.28
N PRO A 30 28.72 17.26 13.35
CA PRO A 30 29.25 16.13 12.60
C PRO A 30 30.39 16.64 11.73
N GLN A 31 31.57 16.02 11.89
CA GLN A 31 32.72 16.22 11.03
C GLN A 31 32.37 15.63 9.65
N PHE A 32 32.19 16.49 8.64
CA PHE A 32 32.08 16.03 7.26
C PHE A 32 33.44 15.48 6.83
N GLU A 33 33.58 14.17 6.92
CA GLU A 33 34.70 13.45 6.32
C GLU A 33 34.56 13.56 4.80
N GLY A 34 35.49 14.27 4.18
CA GLY A 34 35.49 14.49 2.74
C GLY A 34 35.52 13.15 2.00
N ARG A 35 34.61 13.00 1.04
CA ARG A 35 34.64 11.93 0.04
C ARG A 35 36.06 11.84 -0.55
N PRO A 36 36.71 10.68 -0.57
CA PRO A 36 38.00 10.53 -1.22
C PRO A 36 37.89 10.96 -2.68
N THR A 37 38.63 12.00 -3.04
CA THR A 37 38.87 12.43 -4.41
C THR A 37 39.49 11.27 -5.17
N ALA A 38 38.77 10.70 -6.14
CA ALA A 38 39.33 9.72 -7.05
C ALA A 38 40.52 10.35 -7.80
N LEU A 39 41.70 9.78 -7.62
CA LEU A 39 42.86 10.06 -8.46
C LEU A 39 42.53 9.72 -9.92
N PRO A 40 42.93 10.53 -10.91
CA PRO A 40 42.90 10.12 -12.30
C PRO A 40 44.03 9.12 -12.58
N THR A 41 43.92 8.39 -13.70
CA THR A 41 44.99 7.60 -14.40
C THR A 41 44.99 6.10 -14.01
N ARG A 42 44.93 5.10 -14.90
CA ARG A 42 45.34 4.95 -16.31
C ARG A 42 44.31 4.17 -17.15
N VAL A 43 44.21 4.55 -18.42
CA VAL A 43 43.64 3.75 -19.51
C VAL A 43 44.53 2.51 -19.74
N PRO A 44 43.99 1.27 -19.73
CA PRO A 44 44.76 0.11 -20.13
C PRO A 44 45.04 0.15 -21.65
N SER A 45 46.32 -0.02 -21.94
CA SER A 45 46.94 -0.11 -23.26
C SER A 45 46.29 -1.18 -24.14
N GLN A 46 46.14 -0.87 -25.42
CA GLN A 46 45.82 -1.84 -26.46
C GLN A 46 46.80 -3.01 -26.37
N THR A 47 46.26 -4.21 -26.17
CA THR A 47 47.01 -5.46 -26.28
C THR A 47 47.04 -5.83 -27.77
N PRO A 48 48.22 -6.12 -28.36
CA PRO A 48 48.28 -6.53 -29.76
C PRO A 48 47.55 -7.86 -29.95
N THR A 49 46.47 -7.83 -30.73
CA THR A 49 45.77 -9.00 -31.24
C THR A 49 46.75 -9.88 -32.01
N ALA A 50 46.81 -11.17 -31.66
CA ALA A 50 47.58 -12.14 -32.40
C ALA A 50 47.02 -12.27 -33.83
N THR A 51 47.85 -11.95 -34.83
CA THR A 51 47.56 -12.13 -36.26
C THR A 51 47.53 -13.62 -36.56
N ILE A 52 46.33 -14.21 -36.60
CA ILE A 52 46.14 -15.56 -37.12
C ILE A 52 46.19 -15.46 -38.64
N THR A 53 47.20 -16.08 -39.26
CA THR A 53 47.30 -16.17 -40.72
C THR A 53 46.28 -17.18 -41.21
N PRO A 54 45.27 -16.83 -42.02
CA PRO A 54 44.35 -17.81 -42.58
C PRO A 54 45.08 -18.60 -43.67
N THR A 55 45.29 -19.89 -43.41
CA THR A 55 45.65 -20.85 -44.47
C THR A 55 44.42 -21.05 -45.36
N LEU A 56 44.52 -20.70 -46.64
CA LEU A 56 43.48 -20.92 -47.64
C LEU A 56 43.19 -22.43 -47.79
N PRO A 57 41.97 -22.92 -47.53
CA PRO A 57 41.59 -24.27 -47.91
C PRO A 57 41.40 -24.35 -49.43
N PRO A 58 41.59 -25.54 -50.05
CA PRO A 58 41.49 -25.72 -51.49
C PRO A 58 40.09 -25.36 -52.02
N ALA A 59 40.05 -24.77 -53.20
CA ALA A 59 38.86 -24.28 -53.87
C ALA A 59 37.78 -25.38 -54.02
N PRO A 60 36.52 -25.14 -53.62
CA PRO A 60 35.44 -26.09 -53.83
C PRO A 60 35.15 -26.23 -55.33
N THR A 61 35.10 -27.47 -55.80
CA THR A 61 34.71 -27.81 -57.16
C THR A 61 33.20 -27.56 -57.31
N VAL A 62 32.83 -26.74 -58.29
CA VAL A 62 31.42 -26.44 -58.59
C VAL A 62 30.78 -27.70 -59.17
N THR A 63 29.97 -28.38 -58.36
CA THR A 63 29.05 -29.40 -58.85
C THR A 63 27.68 -28.76 -58.92
N SER A 64 27.08 -28.70 -60.12
CA SER A 64 25.74 -28.14 -60.32
C SER A 64 24.72 -28.98 -59.56
N SER A 65 24.26 -28.48 -58.41
CA SER A 65 23.15 -29.07 -57.66
C SER A 65 21.82 -28.60 -58.26
N PRO A 66 20.84 -29.49 -58.50
CA PRO A 66 19.54 -29.09 -59.05
C PRO A 66 18.81 -28.17 -58.08
N THR A 67 18.30 -27.05 -58.60
CA THR A 67 17.53 -26.05 -57.86
C THR A 67 16.29 -26.68 -57.23
N PRO A 68 16.13 -26.70 -55.89
CA PRO A 68 14.90 -27.19 -55.28
C PRO A 68 13.76 -26.22 -55.59
N THR A 69 12.70 -26.73 -56.23
CA THR A 69 11.47 -25.99 -56.44
C THR A 69 10.79 -25.79 -55.09
N LEU A 70 10.75 -24.55 -54.59
CA LEU A 70 10.06 -24.20 -53.36
C LEU A 70 8.56 -24.43 -53.56
N THR A 71 8.03 -25.48 -52.95
CA THR A 71 6.58 -25.67 -52.83
C THR A 71 6.13 -24.81 -51.66
N HIS A 72 5.31 -23.80 -51.93
CA HIS A 72 4.71 -22.96 -50.89
C HIS A 72 3.74 -23.81 -50.06
N THR A 73 4.22 -24.39 -48.95
CA THR A 73 3.36 -24.96 -47.93
C THR A 73 2.62 -23.80 -47.26
N PRO A 74 1.28 -23.75 -47.26
CA PRO A 74 0.55 -22.71 -46.55
C PRO A 74 0.88 -22.82 -45.06
N THR A 75 1.55 -21.81 -44.52
CA THR A 75 1.81 -21.69 -43.08
C THR A 75 0.46 -21.68 -42.37
N PRO A 76 0.17 -22.61 -41.44
CA PRO A 76 -1.07 -22.58 -40.69
C PRO A 76 -1.17 -21.24 -39.95
N LEU A 77 -2.28 -20.54 -40.16
CA LEU A 77 -2.60 -19.32 -39.45
C LEU A 77 -2.59 -19.62 -37.94
N PRO A 78 -1.98 -18.77 -37.08
CA PRO A 78 -2.02 -18.97 -35.64
C PRO A 78 -3.47 -19.07 -35.19
N SER A 79 -3.84 -20.23 -34.64
CA SER A 79 -5.14 -20.44 -34.00
C SER A 79 -5.19 -19.57 -32.76
N THR A 80 -6.27 -18.82 -32.57
CA THR A 80 -6.52 -18.12 -31.32
C THR A 80 -6.63 -19.16 -30.21
N THR A 81 -5.66 -19.17 -29.29
CA THR A 81 -5.75 -19.95 -28.06
C THR A 81 -7.04 -19.53 -27.34
N PRO A 82 -7.91 -20.46 -26.89
CA PRO A 82 -9.10 -20.08 -26.14
C PRO A 82 -8.68 -19.28 -24.91
N THR A 83 -9.28 -18.10 -24.74
CA THR A 83 -9.12 -17.30 -23.53
C THR A 83 -9.75 -18.07 -22.37
N GLU A 84 -8.94 -18.43 -21.37
CA GLU A 84 -9.42 -19.02 -20.12
C GLU A 84 -10.54 -18.12 -19.56
N THR A 85 -11.74 -18.66 -19.43
CA THR A 85 -12.84 -17.95 -18.77
C THR A 85 -12.60 -18.06 -17.26
N PRO A 86 -12.54 -16.96 -16.50
CA PRO A 86 -12.26 -17.01 -15.07
C PRO A 86 -13.27 -17.94 -14.38
N THR A 87 -12.75 -18.88 -13.59
CA THR A 87 -13.60 -19.80 -12.83
C THR A 87 -14.32 -19.00 -11.73
N PRO A 88 -15.65 -19.11 -11.62
CA PRO A 88 -16.38 -18.38 -10.59
C PRO A 88 -15.94 -18.84 -9.19
N ILE A 89 -15.55 -17.89 -8.33
CA ILE A 89 -15.16 -18.15 -6.95
C ILE A 89 -16.43 -18.49 -6.15
N PRO A 90 -16.51 -19.65 -5.47
CA PRO A 90 -17.69 -20.02 -4.72
C PRO A 90 -17.86 -19.13 -3.47
N PRO A 91 -19.10 -18.72 -3.13
CA PRO A 91 -19.35 -17.97 -1.91
C PRO A 91 -18.98 -18.82 -0.68
N ARG A 92 -18.23 -18.22 0.25
CA ARG A 92 -17.77 -18.85 1.50
C ARG A 92 -17.68 -17.77 2.58
N ALA A 93 -18.83 -17.33 3.06
CA ALA A 93 -18.91 -16.25 4.03
C ALA A 93 -18.20 -16.64 5.35
N ALA A 94 -17.42 -15.73 5.91
CA ALA A 94 -16.77 -15.92 7.19
C ALA A 94 -17.76 -15.94 8.34
N VAL A 95 -17.45 -16.74 9.36
CA VAL A 95 -18.26 -16.93 10.56
C VAL A 95 -17.59 -16.24 11.74
N LEU A 96 -18.38 -15.50 12.54
CA LEU A 96 -17.88 -14.87 13.76
C LEU A 96 -17.43 -15.91 14.78
N PHE A 97 -16.44 -15.51 15.57
CA PHE A 97 -16.08 -16.16 16.82
C PHE A 97 -15.89 -15.09 17.89
N PRO A 98 -15.95 -15.45 19.19
CA PRO A 98 -15.75 -14.48 20.25
C PRO A 98 -14.35 -13.85 20.18
N LEU A 99 -14.30 -12.56 19.89
CA LEU A 99 -13.07 -11.77 19.94
C LEU A 99 -13.37 -10.45 20.66
N LYS A 100 -12.47 -10.05 21.56
CA LYS A 100 -12.56 -8.78 22.27
C LYS A 100 -11.32 -7.93 22.05
N ALA A 101 -11.52 -6.68 21.65
CA ALA A 101 -10.47 -5.67 21.64
C ALA A 101 -10.21 -5.16 23.07
N GLY A 102 -8.96 -5.27 23.54
CA GLY A 102 -8.54 -4.94 24.92
C GLY A 102 -9.34 -5.62 26.02
N GLY A 103 -9.94 -6.78 25.75
CA GLY A 103 -10.78 -7.50 26.71
C GLY A 103 -12.16 -6.91 26.98
N ALA A 104 -12.52 -5.77 26.38
CA ALA A 104 -13.79 -5.07 26.65
C ALA A 104 -14.74 -5.06 25.44
N ASN A 105 -14.26 -4.58 24.29
CA ASN A 105 -15.13 -4.31 23.14
C ASN A 105 -15.26 -5.53 22.24
N THR A 106 -16.48 -5.98 21.97
CA THR A 106 -16.71 -7.12 21.08
C THR A 106 -16.38 -6.74 19.64
N VAL A 107 -15.56 -7.54 18.97
CA VAL A 107 -15.27 -7.39 17.55
C VAL A 107 -16.30 -8.19 16.76
N ASN A 108 -17.15 -7.50 16.01
CA ASN A 108 -18.17 -8.06 15.13
C ASN A 108 -18.12 -7.36 13.75
N TRP A 109 -19.07 -7.64 12.87
CA TRP A 109 -19.11 -7.05 11.53
C TRP A 109 -19.46 -5.56 11.47
N SER A 110 -19.76 -4.92 12.60
CA SER A 110 -19.92 -3.45 12.71
C SER A 110 -18.75 -2.80 13.46
N TYR A 111 -17.72 -3.57 13.84
CA TYR A 111 -16.63 -3.08 14.65
C TYR A 111 -15.71 -2.17 13.84
N PHE A 112 -15.28 -1.08 14.45
CA PHE A 112 -14.18 -0.26 13.97
C PHE A 112 -13.43 0.38 15.15
N TYR A 113 -12.20 0.83 14.88
CA TYR A 113 -11.36 1.59 15.79
C TYR A 113 -10.84 2.83 15.06
N LEU A 114 -11.05 4.01 15.64
CA LEU A 114 -10.50 5.26 15.09
C LEU A 114 -9.04 5.39 15.51
N SER A 115 -8.13 5.10 14.57
CA SER A 115 -6.69 5.19 14.78
C SER A 115 -6.18 6.63 14.76
N ARG A 116 -6.90 7.53 14.09
CA ARG A 116 -6.61 8.97 14.03
C ARG A 116 -7.91 9.73 13.91
N LYS A 117 -8.07 10.77 14.73
CA LYS A 117 -9.14 11.77 14.61
C LYS A 117 -8.55 13.12 15.00
N GLU A 118 -8.37 13.99 14.03
CA GLU A 118 -7.82 15.32 14.25
C GLU A 118 -8.85 16.37 13.82
N LEU A 119 -8.99 17.41 14.64
CA LEU A 119 -9.87 18.54 14.39
C LEU A 119 -9.03 19.80 14.23
N ARG A 120 -9.52 20.76 13.45
CA ARG A 120 -9.01 22.13 13.43
C ARG A 120 -9.48 22.89 14.68
N ASP A 121 -8.93 24.08 14.88
CA ASP A 121 -9.30 24.98 15.98
C ASP A 121 -10.80 25.36 15.98
N ASP A 122 -11.43 25.39 14.81
CA ASP A 122 -12.87 25.65 14.63
C ASP A 122 -13.76 24.41 14.86
N GLY A 123 -13.17 23.27 15.22
CA GLY A 123 -13.85 22.00 15.44
C GLY A 123 -14.17 21.20 14.16
N SER A 124 -13.83 21.72 12.97
CA SER A 124 -13.97 20.97 11.72
C SER A 124 -12.97 19.81 11.64
N LEU A 125 -13.36 18.73 10.96
CA LEU A 125 -12.51 17.57 10.78
C LEU A 125 -11.30 17.90 9.88
N LEU A 126 -10.10 17.61 10.38
CA LEU A 126 -8.84 17.82 9.66
C LEU A 126 -8.31 16.51 9.05
N SER A 127 -8.36 15.41 9.81
CA SER A 127 -7.98 14.08 9.33
C SER A 127 -8.69 12.97 10.10
N LEU A 128 -8.89 11.84 9.43
CA LEU A 128 -9.55 10.66 9.99
C LEU A 128 -8.95 9.39 9.39
N SER A 129 -8.63 8.42 10.23
CA SER A 129 -8.21 7.08 9.82
C SER A 129 -8.83 6.05 10.75
N ALA A 130 -9.14 4.88 10.23
CA ALA A 130 -9.77 3.83 11.01
C ALA A 130 -9.28 2.44 10.61
N THR A 131 -9.36 1.53 11.57
CA THR A 131 -9.35 0.08 11.32
C THR A 131 -10.78 -0.41 11.37
N VAL A 132 -11.26 -1.07 10.32
CA VAL A 132 -12.65 -1.53 10.17
C VAL A 132 -12.68 -3.04 10.04
N ALA A 133 -13.62 -3.70 10.73
CA ALA A 133 -13.81 -5.15 10.64
C ALA A 133 -14.78 -5.51 9.51
N PHE A 134 -14.51 -6.64 8.85
CA PHE A 134 -15.23 -7.07 7.67
C PHE A 134 -15.52 -8.58 7.73
N GLN A 135 -16.70 -8.96 7.26
CA GLN A 135 -17.02 -10.33 6.90
C GLN A 135 -16.49 -10.61 5.49
N LEU A 136 -15.55 -11.52 5.34
CA LEU A 136 -15.20 -12.06 4.01
C LEU A 136 -16.41 -12.79 3.42
N LEU A 137 -16.80 -12.49 2.18
CA LEU A 137 -17.95 -13.13 1.52
C LEU A 137 -17.56 -14.39 0.72
N ASP A 138 -16.33 -14.40 0.23
CA ASP A 138 -15.69 -15.55 -0.40
C ASP A 138 -14.20 -15.59 -0.01
N ARG A 139 -13.41 -16.42 -0.69
CA ARG A 139 -11.97 -16.63 -0.42
C ARG A 139 -11.10 -16.35 -1.64
N GLY A 140 -11.61 -15.59 -2.61
CA GLY A 140 -10.85 -15.25 -3.80
C GLY A 140 -10.53 -13.76 -3.87
N ILE A 141 -9.53 -13.45 -4.70
CA ILE A 141 -9.18 -12.09 -5.07
C ILE A 141 -9.91 -11.78 -6.36
N HIS A 142 -10.69 -10.69 -6.35
CA HIS A 142 -11.41 -10.21 -7.51
C HIS A 142 -10.62 -9.08 -8.15
N SER A 143 -10.85 -8.85 -9.43
CA SER A 143 -10.22 -7.76 -10.15
C SER A 143 -11.19 -7.04 -11.07
N GLU A 144 -11.00 -5.74 -11.23
CA GLU A 144 -11.67 -4.94 -12.25
C GLU A 144 -10.71 -3.88 -12.80
N THR A 145 -10.95 -3.46 -14.05
CA THR A 145 -10.21 -2.34 -14.62
C THR A 145 -11.01 -1.06 -14.40
N VAL A 146 -10.42 -0.11 -13.67
CA VAL A 146 -10.94 1.25 -13.52
C VAL A 146 -10.02 2.23 -14.23
N ARG A 147 -10.54 3.43 -14.49
CA ARG A 147 -9.78 4.52 -15.08
C ARG A 147 -9.41 5.50 -13.97
N VAL A 148 -8.15 5.49 -13.56
CA VAL A 148 -7.61 6.47 -12.60
C VAL A 148 -6.88 7.53 -13.41
N ARG A 149 -7.46 8.72 -13.51
CA ARG A 149 -6.97 9.81 -14.36
C ARG A 149 -6.85 9.34 -15.82
N ASP A 150 -5.68 9.58 -16.42
CA ASP A 150 -5.35 9.13 -17.76
C ASP A 150 -4.73 7.72 -17.86
N GLN A 151 -4.89 6.87 -16.83
CA GLN A 151 -4.34 5.52 -16.84
C GLN A 151 -5.38 4.45 -16.49
N ASP A 152 -5.32 3.32 -17.20
CA ASP A 152 -6.09 2.13 -16.84
C ASP A 152 -5.38 1.46 -15.67
N VAL A 153 -6.13 1.15 -14.61
CA VAL A 153 -5.63 0.48 -13.41
C VAL A 153 -6.45 -0.77 -13.20
N THR A 154 -5.79 -1.93 -13.19
CA THR A 154 -6.40 -3.18 -12.71
C THR A 154 -6.35 -3.16 -11.19
N VAL A 155 -7.51 -3.04 -10.55
CA VAL A 155 -7.68 -3.00 -9.09
C VAL A 155 -7.96 -4.42 -8.60
N TYR A 156 -7.24 -4.85 -7.57
CA TYR A 156 -7.44 -6.14 -6.91
C TYR A 156 -8.10 -5.93 -5.55
N TYR A 157 -9.19 -6.63 -5.29
CA TYR A 157 -10.00 -6.43 -4.09
C TYR A 157 -10.59 -7.74 -3.57
N LEU A 158 -10.98 -7.72 -2.30
CA LEU A 158 -11.78 -8.77 -1.68
C LEU A 158 -13.25 -8.33 -1.64
N ARG A 159 -14.16 -9.27 -1.88
CA ARG A 159 -15.58 -9.07 -1.61
C ARG A 159 -15.84 -9.26 -0.13
N VAL A 160 -16.20 -8.19 0.54
CA VAL A 160 -16.48 -8.20 1.98
C VAL A 160 -17.84 -7.59 2.28
N SER A 161 -18.34 -7.82 3.48
CA SER A 161 -19.48 -7.06 4.01
C SER A 161 -19.14 -6.45 5.36
N HIS A 162 -19.67 -5.25 5.58
CA HIS A 162 -19.66 -4.57 6.87
C HIS A 162 -21.09 -4.17 7.24
N ILE A 163 -21.40 -4.14 8.53
CA ILE A 163 -22.71 -3.77 9.06
C ILE A 163 -22.71 -2.28 9.42
N TYR A 164 -23.25 -1.47 8.52
CA TYR A 164 -23.42 -0.03 8.68
C TYR A 164 -24.77 0.25 9.32
N ASN A 165 -24.77 0.69 10.57
CA ASN A 165 -25.99 0.96 11.32
C ASN A 165 -27.03 -0.18 11.19
N GLN A 166 -26.60 -1.41 11.49
CA GLN A 166 -27.38 -2.67 11.40
C GLN A 166 -27.71 -3.17 9.99
N VAL A 167 -27.32 -2.46 8.93
CA VAL A 167 -27.52 -2.89 7.54
C VAL A 167 -26.22 -3.49 7.00
N PRO A 168 -26.18 -4.78 6.63
CA PRO A 168 -25.03 -5.33 5.93
C PRO A 168 -24.99 -4.77 4.50
N ILE A 169 -23.88 -4.15 4.14
CA ILE A 169 -23.62 -3.67 2.78
C ILE A 169 -22.37 -4.41 2.28
N GLU A 170 -22.40 -4.86 1.04
CA GLU A 170 -21.22 -5.40 0.37
C GLU A 170 -20.28 -4.25 0.00
N THR A 171 -19.00 -4.43 0.34
CA THR A 171 -17.95 -3.43 0.17
C THR A 171 -16.80 -4.09 -0.58
N LYS A 172 -16.24 -3.41 -1.57
CA LYS A 172 -14.97 -3.77 -2.18
C LYS A 172 -13.85 -3.39 -1.22
N LEU A 173 -13.12 -4.37 -0.70
CA LEU A 173 -11.92 -4.12 0.08
C LEU A 173 -10.70 -4.14 -0.83
N VAL A 174 -10.29 -2.95 -1.27
CA VAL A 174 -9.18 -2.75 -2.21
C VAL A 174 -7.85 -3.08 -1.53
N LEU A 175 -7.13 -4.03 -2.12
CA LEU A 175 -5.83 -4.49 -1.65
C LEU A 175 -4.70 -3.65 -2.27
N THR A 176 -4.74 -3.53 -3.60
CA THR A 176 -3.68 -2.95 -4.43
C THR A 176 -4.19 -2.82 -5.87
N GLY A 177 -3.34 -2.35 -6.78
CA GLY A 177 -3.63 -2.33 -8.22
C GLY A 177 -2.39 -2.13 -9.07
N TYR A 178 -2.53 -2.38 -10.36
CA TYR A 178 -1.45 -2.35 -11.34
C TYR A 178 -1.82 -1.52 -12.57
N PHE A 179 -0.89 -0.72 -13.10
CA PHE A 179 -1.11 0.05 -14.32
C PHE A 179 -1.23 -0.88 -15.52
N GLY A 180 -2.40 -0.89 -16.12
CA GLY A 180 -2.75 -1.80 -17.19
C GLY A 180 -4.19 -2.28 -17.04
N ARG A 181 -4.66 -2.87 -18.13
CA ARG A 181 -6.02 -3.38 -18.25
C ARG A 181 -6.02 -4.89 -18.12
N ASP A 182 -6.96 -5.39 -17.32
CA ASP A 182 -7.27 -6.82 -17.15
C ASP A 182 -6.01 -7.66 -16.87
N VAL A 183 -5.11 -7.13 -16.04
CA VAL A 183 -3.86 -7.79 -15.67
C VAL A 183 -4.15 -8.92 -14.68
N PRO A 184 -3.78 -10.18 -14.95
CA PRO A 184 -3.99 -11.25 -13.99
C PRO A 184 -2.94 -11.21 -12.88
N VAL A 185 -3.29 -11.69 -11.68
CA VAL A 185 -2.39 -11.79 -10.52
C VAL A 185 -1.08 -12.51 -10.87
N SER A 186 -1.14 -13.57 -11.69
CA SER A 186 0.02 -14.34 -12.12
C SER A 186 1.00 -13.57 -13.03
N ALA A 187 0.57 -12.44 -13.60
CA ALA A 187 1.38 -11.59 -14.46
C ALA A 187 1.90 -10.33 -13.75
N LEU A 188 1.58 -10.16 -12.46
CA LEU A 188 2.06 -9.01 -11.70
C LEU A 188 3.59 -9.08 -11.55
N PRO A 189 4.31 -8.00 -11.89
CA PRO A 189 5.73 -7.93 -11.59
C PRO A 189 5.96 -7.85 -10.08
N ALA A 190 7.15 -8.18 -9.62
CA ALA A 190 7.55 -8.02 -8.21
C ALA A 190 7.83 -6.55 -7.86
N ASP A 191 6.95 -5.63 -8.27
CA ASP A 191 6.93 -4.25 -7.80
C ASP A 191 5.92 -4.10 -6.64
N GLY A 192 5.87 -2.93 -6.01
CA GLY A 192 5.01 -2.70 -4.84
C GLY A 192 3.52 -2.99 -5.07
N ALA A 193 3.06 -3.14 -6.32
CA ALA A 193 1.68 -3.50 -6.66
C ALA A 193 1.36 -4.96 -6.35
N ALA A 194 2.36 -5.85 -6.35
CA ALA A 194 2.14 -7.28 -6.13
C ALA A 194 2.00 -7.65 -4.66
N PHE A 195 2.12 -6.72 -3.72
CA PHE A 195 2.22 -7.04 -2.29
C PHE A 195 1.07 -6.47 -1.46
N VAL A 196 0.71 -7.23 -0.42
CA VAL A 196 -0.14 -6.80 0.69
C VAL A 196 0.64 -6.88 2.00
N ASN A 197 0.31 -6.00 2.95
CA ASN A 197 0.86 -6.04 4.29
C ASN A 197 -0.16 -6.68 5.23
N LEU A 198 0.27 -7.70 5.96
CA LEU A 198 -0.60 -8.50 6.80
C LEU A 198 -0.04 -8.65 8.20
N ARG A 199 -0.92 -8.58 9.19
CA ARG A 199 -0.68 -9.10 10.53
C ARG A 199 -1.67 -10.20 10.84
N SER A 200 -1.16 -11.40 11.09
CA SER A 200 -1.98 -12.54 11.49
C SER A 200 -1.80 -12.79 12.99
N GLN A 201 -2.90 -13.11 13.68
CA GLN A 201 -2.85 -13.56 15.06
C GLN A 201 -3.97 -14.57 15.37
N ASN A 202 -3.75 -15.38 16.39
CA ASN A 202 -4.77 -16.25 16.95
C ASN A 202 -5.64 -15.46 17.94
N SER A 203 -6.82 -16.01 18.26
CA SER A 203 -7.81 -15.37 19.15
C SER A 203 -7.45 -15.46 20.64
N ASP A 204 -6.48 -16.32 20.99
CA ASP A 204 -5.91 -16.46 22.32
C ASP A 204 -4.96 -15.31 22.68
N ALA A 205 -4.35 -14.67 21.68
CA ALA A 205 -3.57 -13.46 21.84
C ALA A 205 -4.48 -12.25 22.08
N VAL A 206 -4.04 -11.34 22.96
CA VAL A 206 -4.78 -10.09 23.20
C VAL A 206 -4.84 -9.28 21.91
N PHE A 207 -6.06 -8.94 21.48
CA PHE A 207 -6.27 -8.09 20.31
C PHE A 207 -6.32 -6.62 20.71
N GLU A 208 -5.34 -5.84 20.25
CA GLU A 208 -5.18 -4.42 20.58
C GLU A 208 -4.93 -3.58 19.31
N PRO A 209 -5.97 -3.09 18.64
CA PRO A 209 -5.82 -2.36 17.38
C PRO A 209 -5.03 -1.05 17.51
N TRP A 210 -5.01 -0.40 18.68
CA TRP A 210 -4.15 0.76 18.94
C TRP A 210 -2.66 0.40 18.93
N THR A 211 -2.30 -0.76 19.49
CA THR A 211 -0.93 -1.27 19.48
C THR A 211 -0.53 -1.63 18.04
N ILE A 212 -1.41 -2.30 17.30
CA ILE A 212 -1.19 -2.62 15.88
C ILE A 212 -0.97 -1.36 15.03
N GLN A 213 -1.76 -0.31 15.28
CA GLN A 213 -1.56 0.97 14.60
C GLN A 213 -0.20 1.60 14.96
N SER A 214 0.17 1.59 16.24
CA SER A 214 1.47 2.13 16.67
C SER A 214 2.62 1.37 16.00
N ASP A 215 2.50 0.04 15.89
CA ASP A 215 3.47 -0.83 15.24
C ASP A 215 3.60 -0.52 13.73
N TRP A 216 2.48 -0.21 13.06
CA TRP A 216 2.49 0.18 11.65
C TRP A 216 3.25 1.48 11.39
N LEU A 217 3.23 2.41 12.35
CA LEU A 217 3.93 3.69 12.25
C LEU A 217 5.45 3.59 12.50
N LEU A 218 5.96 2.42 12.89
CA LEU A 218 7.38 2.20 13.09
C LEU A 218 8.18 2.30 11.77
N PRO A 219 9.48 2.62 11.83
CA PRO A 219 10.38 2.53 10.68
C PRO A 219 10.35 1.15 10.02
N PHE A 220 10.59 1.10 8.71
CA PHE A 220 10.47 -0.11 7.89
C PHE A 220 11.16 -1.35 8.49
N GLU A 221 12.41 -1.22 8.94
CA GLU A 221 13.20 -2.32 9.52
C GLU A 221 12.55 -2.95 10.77
N GLN A 222 11.90 -2.15 11.61
CA GLN A 222 11.21 -2.65 12.80
C GLN A 222 9.86 -3.26 12.43
N ARG A 223 9.15 -2.60 11.50
CA ARG A 223 7.81 -2.99 11.05
C ARG A 223 7.79 -4.35 10.35
N GLN A 224 8.81 -4.68 9.56
CA GLN A 224 8.91 -5.95 8.84
C GLN A 224 8.89 -7.19 9.76
N THR A 225 9.23 -7.03 11.04
CA THR A 225 9.14 -8.12 12.02
C THR A 225 7.73 -8.35 12.58
N LEU A 226 6.83 -7.38 12.39
CA LEU A 226 5.47 -7.33 12.94
C LEU A 226 4.40 -7.51 11.87
N PHE A 227 4.71 -7.10 10.63
CA PHE A 227 3.86 -7.24 9.46
C PHE A 227 4.57 -8.07 8.40
N GLN A 228 3.89 -9.12 7.96
CA GLN A 228 4.32 -9.91 6.82
C GLN A 228 3.93 -9.19 5.54
N GLN A 229 4.93 -8.92 4.69
CA GLN A 229 4.68 -8.55 3.30
C GLN A 229 4.52 -9.83 2.48
N MET A 230 3.38 -9.97 1.79
CA MET A 230 3.02 -11.18 1.06
C MET A 230 2.63 -10.82 -0.37
N THR A 231 3.03 -11.65 -1.36
CA THR A 231 2.58 -11.46 -2.74
C THR A 231 1.08 -11.73 -2.86
N LEU A 232 0.39 -11.17 -3.85
CA LEU A 232 -1.03 -11.45 -4.08
C LEU A 232 -1.28 -12.93 -4.38
N ALA A 233 -0.36 -13.62 -5.07
CA ALA A 233 -0.47 -15.05 -5.34
C ALA A 233 -0.38 -15.89 -4.06
N ASP A 234 0.58 -15.59 -3.18
CA ASP A 234 0.69 -16.27 -1.88
C ASP A 234 -0.52 -15.95 -0.98
N PHE A 235 -1.03 -14.71 -1.06
CA PHE A 235 -2.20 -14.29 -0.32
C PHE A 235 -3.47 -14.99 -0.81
N GLU A 236 -3.62 -15.21 -2.12
CA GLU A 236 -4.71 -15.99 -2.69
C GLU A 236 -4.71 -17.43 -2.15
N GLN A 237 -3.52 -18.06 -2.06
CA GLN A 237 -3.38 -19.38 -1.46
C GLN A 237 -3.75 -19.36 0.04
N MET A 238 -3.27 -18.37 0.79
CA MET A 238 -3.65 -18.21 2.20
C MET A 238 -5.16 -18.09 2.37
N LEU A 239 -5.83 -17.25 1.56
CA LEU A 239 -7.28 -17.05 1.61
C LEU A 239 -8.02 -18.37 1.40
N ALA A 240 -7.60 -19.19 0.44
CA ALA A 240 -8.19 -20.51 0.21
C ALA A 240 -8.10 -21.41 1.46
N ASP A 241 -6.96 -21.36 2.15
CA ASP A 241 -6.65 -22.18 3.34
C ASP A 241 -7.24 -21.62 4.65
N LEU A 242 -7.81 -20.40 4.63
CA LEU A 242 -8.41 -19.82 5.83
C LEU A 242 -9.55 -20.69 6.37
N PRO A 243 -9.68 -20.78 7.71
CA PRO A 243 -10.84 -21.40 8.33
C PRO A 243 -12.14 -20.63 8.00
N GLU A 244 -13.28 -21.29 8.24
CA GLU A 244 -14.59 -20.60 8.13
C GLU A 244 -14.69 -19.46 9.16
N ARG A 245 -14.20 -19.70 10.37
CA ARG A 245 -14.14 -18.72 11.44
C ARG A 245 -12.90 -17.85 11.27
N VAL A 246 -13.09 -16.63 10.78
CA VAL A 246 -12.02 -15.65 10.57
C VAL A 246 -12.61 -14.25 10.70
N ILE A 247 -11.90 -13.35 11.37
CA ILE A 247 -12.23 -11.93 11.40
C ILE A 247 -11.14 -11.21 10.60
N LEU A 248 -11.56 -10.53 9.54
CA LEU A 248 -10.69 -9.67 8.73
C LEU A 248 -10.89 -8.23 9.19
N LEU A 249 -9.80 -7.50 9.40
CA LEU A 249 -9.84 -6.05 9.54
C LEU A 249 -8.90 -5.41 8.54
N ALA A 250 -9.23 -4.19 8.14
CA ALA A 250 -8.38 -3.38 7.28
C ALA A 250 -8.26 -1.97 7.86
N HIS A 251 -7.08 -1.38 7.71
CA HIS A 251 -6.83 0.01 8.09
C HIS A 251 -6.66 0.90 6.87
N HIS A 252 -7.27 2.09 6.91
CA HIS A 252 -7.08 3.11 5.91
C HIS A 252 -7.35 4.54 6.43
N PRO A 253 -6.59 5.56 5.98
CA PRO A 253 -7.01 6.94 6.06
C PRO A 253 -8.25 7.22 5.20
N VAL A 254 -9.28 7.81 5.82
CA VAL A 254 -10.55 8.14 5.16
C VAL A 254 -10.62 9.62 4.82
N ILE A 255 -10.11 10.48 5.70
CA ILE A 255 -10.02 11.93 5.47
C ILE A 255 -8.57 12.35 5.63
N TRP A 256 -8.05 12.98 4.59
CA TRP A 256 -6.66 13.43 4.50
C TRP A 256 -6.54 14.91 4.83
N ARG A 257 -5.37 15.29 5.37
CA ARG A 257 -5.05 16.69 5.56
C ARG A 257 -4.86 17.35 4.18
N PRO A 258 -5.24 18.62 4.00
CA PRO A 258 -5.02 19.33 2.74
C PRO A 258 -3.55 19.31 2.27
N ASP A 259 -2.60 19.40 3.21
CA ASP A 259 -1.16 19.38 2.90
C ASP A 259 -0.68 18.01 2.40
N ASP A 260 -1.36 16.93 2.79
CA ASP A 260 -1.02 15.56 2.38
C ASP A 260 -1.65 15.21 1.01
N CYS A 261 -2.70 15.91 0.58
CA CYS A 261 -3.39 15.65 -0.69
C CYS A 261 -2.48 15.80 -1.92
N ALA A 262 -1.57 16.77 -1.92
CA ALA A 262 -0.65 16.96 -3.04
C ALA A 262 0.34 15.79 -3.19
N GLN A 263 0.78 15.21 -2.06
CA GLN A 263 1.62 14.02 -2.08
C GLN A 263 0.82 12.79 -2.51
N ALA A 264 -0.42 12.64 -2.02
CA ALA A 264 -1.32 11.58 -2.44
C ALA A 264 -1.56 11.60 -3.96
N ASP A 265 -1.79 12.78 -4.54
CA ASP A 265 -1.95 12.95 -5.99
C ASP A 265 -0.71 12.48 -6.78
N LEU A 266 0.48 12.88 -6.31
CA LEU A 266 1.75 12.43 -6.90
C LEU A 266 1.93 10.92 -6.76
N ASP A 267 1.59 10.35 -5.61
CA ASP A 267 1.72 8.91 -5.37
C ASP A 267 0.77 8.11 -6.24
N MET A 268 -0.48 8.54 -6.42
CA MET A 268 -1.43 7.92 -7.37
C MET A 268 -0.89 7.94 -8.81
N SER A 269 -0.20 9.00 -9.22
CA SER A 269 0.36 9.08 -10.58
C SER A 269 1.57 8.17 -10.83
N ARG A 270 2.26 7.76 -9.75
CA ARG A 270 3.55 7.04 -9.83
C ARG A 270 3.46 5.59 -9.39
N LEU A 271 2.55 5.29 -8.48
CA LEU A 271 2.44 4.00 -7.80
C LEU A 271 1.03 3.47 -8.01
N SER A 272 0.90 2.43 -8.83
CA SER A 272 -0.40 1.84 -9.15
C SER A 272 -1.15 1.31 -7.92
N ALA A 273 -0.42 0.84 -6.91
CA ALA A 273 -1.00 0.43 -5.63
C ALA A 273 -1.66 1.58 -4.88
N GLN A 274 -1.11 2.80 -5.00
CA GLN A 274 -1.71 4.00 -4.42
C GLN A 274 -2.84 4.52 -5.29
N ALA A 275 -2.70 4.48 -6.62
CA ALA A 275 -3.80 4.78 -7.55
C ALA A 275 -5.06 3.98 -7.19
N ALA A 276 -4.93 2.66 -7.07
CA ALA A 276 -6.05 1.80 -6.72
C ALA A 276 -6.63 2.05 -5.32
N ARG A 277 -5.79 2.29 -4.31
CA ARG A 277 -6.26 2.45 -2.93
C ARG A 277 -6.84 3.82 -2.63
N LEU A 278 -6.40 4.87 -3.33
CA LEU A 278 -6.72 6.24 -2.98
C LEU A 278 -7.77 6.87 -3.89
N ASP A 279 -7.91 6.43 -5.14
CA ASP A 279 -8.78 7.07 -6.14
C ASP A 279 -10.23 7.25 -5.64
N ASP A 280 -10.82 6.18 -5.07
CA ASP A 280 -12.19 6.23 -4.53
C ASP A 280 -12.36 7.25 -3.39
N PHE A 281 -11.30 7.73 -2.75
CA PHE A 281 -11.34 8.68 -1.63
C PHE A 281 -11.12 10.14 -2.05
N PHE A 282 -10.81 10.42 -3.32
CA PHE A 282 -10.57 11.77 -3.82
C PHE A 282 -11.48 12.12 -5.01
N ASP A 283 -12.01 13.34 -5.02
CA ASP A 283 -12.75 13.88 -6.16
C ASP A 283 -11.81 14.60 -7.12
N HIS A 284 -12.00 14.36 -8.41
CA HIS A 284 -11.25 15.00 -9.49
C HIS A 284 -12.18 15.83 -10.39
N ASP A 285 -11.67 16.93 -10.95
CA ASP A 285 -12.42 17.70 -11.94
C ASP A 285 -12.31 17.09 -13.36
N ALA A 286 -12.88 17.79 -14.34
CA ALA A 286 -12.86 17.35 -15.74
C ALA A 286 -11.46 17.32 -16.40
N PHE A 287 -10.43 17.80 -15.71
CA PHE A 287 -9.04 17.82 -16.14
C PHE A 287 -8.15 16.90 -15.29
N ASP A 288 -8.74 15.98 -14.53
CA ASP A 288 -8.06 15.06 -13.61
C ASP A 288 -7.22 15.77 -12.54
N LEU A 289 -7.66 16.98 -12.13
CA LEU A 289 -7.09 17.70 -11.00
C LEU A 289 -7.84 17.33 -9.73
N LEU A 290 -7.10 16.95 -8.70
CA LEU A 290 -7.64 16.64 -7.37
C LEU A 290 -8.29 17.90 -6.77
N THR A 291 -9.59 17.82 -6.50
CA THR A 291 -10.41 18.92 -5.95
C THR A 291 -10.70 18.79 -4.47
N GLY A 292 -10.62 17.57 -3.91
CA GLY A 292 -10.90 17.34 -2.50
C GLY A 292 -11.19 15.89 -2.16
N GLN A 293 -11.81 15.68 -1.00
CA GLN A 293 -12.30 14.38 -0.56
C GLN A 293 -13.53 13.99 -1.37
N SER A 294 -13.68 12.71 -1.69
CA SER A 294 -14.83 12.21 -2.43
C SER A 294 -16.07 12.02 -1.57
N ARG A 295 -17.22 11.80 -2.23
CA ARG A 295 -18.45 11.35 -1.56
C ARG A 295 -18.27 10.05 -0.77
N MET A 296 -17.40 9.14 -1.24
CA MET A 296 -17.08 7.90 -0.54
C MET A 296 -16.39 8.19 0.80
N ALA A 297 -15.38 9.08 0.77
CA ALA A 297 -14.67 9.52 1.95
C ALA A 297 -15.61 10.21 2.97
N GLU A 298 -16.50 11.06 2.49
CA GLU A 298 -17.51 11.72 3.31
C GLU A 298 -18.49 10.71 3.96
N ALA A 299 -18.97 9.72 3.20
CA ALA A 299 -19.88 8.69 3.69
C ALA A 299 -19.23 7.84 4.79
N TRP A 300 -17.98 7.41 4.59
CA TRP A 300 -17.22 6.71 5.62
C TRP A 300 -16.97 7.57 6.84
N SER A 301 -16.60 8.84 6.67
CA SER A 301 -16.38 9.76 7.78
C SER A 301 -17.64 9.96 8.63
N ALA A 302 -18.79 10.18 7.98
CA ALA A 302 -20.07 10.34 8.63
C ALA A 302 -20.49 9.07 9.39
N TYR A 303 -20.28 7.88 8.80
CA TYR A 303 -20.51 6.61 9.47
C TYR A 303 -19.58 6.44 10.70
N LEU A 304 -18.28 6.60 10.53
CA LEU A 304 -17.28 6.35 11.57
C LEU A 304 -17.39 7.32 12.77
N LEU A 305 -17.79 8.56 12.54
CA LEU A 305 -17.86 9.59 13.59
C LEU A 305 -19.22 9.67 14.27
N GLN A 306 -20.30 9.41 13.53
CA GLN A 306 -21.67 9.74 13.94
C GLN A 306 -22.63 8.57 13.75
N ASN A 307 -22.15 7.41 13.28
CA ASN A 307 -22.95 6.23 12.94
C ASN A 307 -24.11 6.58 11.98
N GLN A 308 -23.86 7.50 11.05
CA GLN A 308 -24.83 7.86 10.01
C GLN A 308 -25.01 6.70 9.03
N VAL A 309 -26.21 6.62 8.45
CA VAL A 309 -26.53 5.63 7.40
C VAL A 309 -25.76 6.00 6.14
N ILE A 310 -25.22 5.00 5.45
CA ILE A 310 -24.56 5.21 4.16
C ILE A 310 -25.59 5.73 3.14
N PRO A 311 -25.31 6.86 2.45
CA PRO A 311 -26.20 7.39 1.42
C PRO A 311 -26.52 6.34 0.34
N ALA A 312 -27.78 6.28 -0.09
CA ALA A 312 -28.26 5.24 -0.99
C ALA A 312 -27.54 5.25 -2.35
N ASP A 313 -27.19 6.43 -2.86
CA ASP A 313 -26.44 6.61 -4.09
C ASP A 313 -25.01 6.04 -3.99
N VAL A 314 -24.33 6.25 -2.85
CA VAL A 314 -22.99 5.70 -2.58
C VAL A 314 -23.05 4.18 -2.41
N ALA A 315 -24.08 3.67 -1.74
CA ALA A 315 -24.29 2.23 -1.62
C ALA A 315 -24.57 1.57 -2.98
N GLN A 316 -25.32 2.24 -3.86
CA GLN A 316 -25.66 1.74 -5.20
C GLN A 316 -24.49 1.82 -6.20
N SER A 317 -23.59 2.80 -6.06
CA SER A 317 -22.38 2.88 -6.88
C SER A 317 -21.35 1.80 -6.55
N GLY A 318 -21.54 1.08 -5.43
CA GLY A 318 -20.59 0.11 -4.90
C GLY A 318 -19.71 0.76 -3.85
N LEU A 319 -19.84 0.31 -2.60
CA LEU A 319 -19.05 0.85 -1.51
C LEU A 319 -17.62 0.30 -1.59
N SER A 320 -16.62 1.15 -1.37
CA SER A 320 -15.22 0.75 -1.36
C SER A 320 -14.55 1.13 -0.05
N TYR A 321 -13.63 0.30 0.40
CA TYR A 321 -12.65 0.61 1.45
C TYR A 321 -11.30 0.08 1.02
N SER A 322 -10.22 0.72 1.43
CA SER A 322 -8.87 0.27 1.07
C SER A 322 -8.16 -0.37 2.26
N ALA A 323 -7.08 -1.09 1.97
CA ALA A 323 -6.22 -1.67 2.99
C ALA A 323 -4.78 -1.18 2.80
N GLU A 324 -4.31 -0.28 3.67
CA GLU A 324 -2.86 -0.07 3.82
C GLU A 324 -2.19 -1.32 4.40
N TYR A 325 -2.88 -1.93 5.37
CA TYR A 325 -2.57 -3.22 5.93
C TYR A 325 -3.84 -3.95 6.35
N LEU A 326 -3.74 -5.27 6.38
CA LEU A 326 -4.77 -6.18 6.85
C LEU A 326 -4.40 -6.77 8.21
N ILE A 327 -5.43 -7.09 8.99
CA ILE A 327 -5.31 -7.89 10.20
C ILE A 327 -6.21 -9.11 10.03
N ILE A 328 -5.65 -10.30 10.16
CA ILE A 328 -6.40 -11.55 10.14
C ILE A 328 -6.35 -12.16 11.53
N VAL A 329 -7.53 -12.38 12.11
CA VAL A 329 -7.66 -13.10 13.38
C VAL A 329 -8.37 -14.43 13.14
N ILE A 330 -7.74 -15.50 13.59
CA ILE A 330 -8.28 -16.87 13.54
C ILE A 330 -8.45 -17.44 14.96
N PRO A 331 -9.36 -18.40 15.19
CA PRO A 331 -9.59 -19.00 16.50
C PRO A 331 -8.36 -19.61 17.17
#